data_AF-A0A2V6E0D4-F1
#
_entry.id   AF-A0A2V6E0D4-F1
#
_cell.length_a   1.000
_cell.length_b   1.000
_cell.length_c   1.000
_cell.angle_alpha   90.00
_cell.angle_beta   90.00
_cell.angle_gamma   90.00
#
_symmetry.space_group_name_H-M   'P 1'
#
loop_
_entity.id
_entity.type
_entity.pdbx_description
1 polymer ?
#
loop_
_entity_poly.entity_id
_entity_poly.type
_entity_poly.pdbx_seq_one_letter_code
_entity_poly.pdbx_strand_id
1 'polypeptide(L)'
;MRRRSNPDSEPNIRRIDTKARAKKQTHGFQVHFLRGKNAVTRMFSDSLYGGKEGARRAARKFKRTTMGRAPKRGRRARSRRRRRR
;
A
#
# COMPACT_ATOMS: atom_id res chain seq x y z
N MET A 1 16.60 13.75 -8.43
CA MET A 1 15.68 13.48 -9.57
C MET A 1 14.47 12.68 -9.09
N ARG A 2 13.33 13.33 -8.85
CA ARG A 2 12.09 12.67 -8.42
C ARG A 2 11.48 11.98 -9.66
N ARG A 3 11.86 10.71 -9.88
CA ARG A 3 11.42 9.91 -11.04
C ARG A 3 9.91 10.05 -11.17
N ARG A 4 9.47 10.52 -12.36
CA ARG A 4 8.07 10.71 -12.76
C ARG A 4 7.28 9.51 -12.27
N SER A 5 6.60 9.68 -11.14
CA SER A 5 5.76 8.63 -10.59
C SER A 5 4.59 8.57 -11.55
N ASN A 6 4.42 7.41 -12.19
CA ASN A 6 3.33 7.12 -13.11
C ASN A 6 2.05 7.80 -12.57
N PRO A 7 1.25 8.56 -13.35
CA PRO A 7 0.10 9.31 -12.83
C PRO A 7 -0.91 8.41 -12.10
N ASP A 8 -0.91 7.11 -12.42
CA ASP A 8 -1.72 6.09 -11.76
C ASP A 8 -1.14 5.53 -10.45
N SER A 9 0.07 5.94 -10.05
CA SER A 9 0.72 5.48 -8.82
C SER A 9 0.33 6.37 -7.64
N GLU A 10 -0.18 5.74 -6.58
CA GLU A 10 -0.53 6.41 -5.32
C GLU A 10 0.57 6.21 -4.27
N PRO A 11 0.59 6.98 -3.17
CA PRO A 11 1.47 6.69 -2.04
C PRO A 11 1.27 5.25 -1.54
N ASN A 12 2.35 4.47 -1.50
CA ASN A 12 2.37 3.03 -1.16
C ASN A 12 1.73 2.09 -2.19
N ILE A 13 1.27 2.58 -3.36
CA ILE A 13 0.71 1.76 -4.44
C ILE A 13 1.41 2.13 -5.75
N ARG A 14 2.28 1.25 -6.23
CA ARG A 14 3.03 1.44 -7.47
C ARG A 14 2.34 0.71 -8.61
N ARG A 15 2.04 1.43 -9.70
CA ARG A 15 1.59 0.81 -10.94
C ARG A 15 2.78 0.13 -11.62
N ILE A 16 2.61 -1.15 -11.96
CA ILE A 16 3.51 -1.91 -12.81
C ILE A 16 2.81 -2.01 -14.15
N ASP A 17 3.19 -1.09 -15.04
CA ASP A 17 2.94 -1.23 -16.46
C ASP A 17 4.18 -1.83 -17.11
N THR A 18 3.93 -2.56 -18.18
CA THR A 18 4.91 -3.40 -18.84
C THR A 18 6.04 -2.59 -19.45
N LYS A 19 7.20 -3.24 -19.56
CA LYS A 19 8.29 -2.74 -20.40
C LYS A 19 8.12 -3.36 -21.78
N ALA A 20 8.24 -2.55 -22.83
CA ALA A 20 8.04 -2.98 -24.23
C ALA A 20 8.88 -4.22 -24.65
N ARG A 21 9.94 -4.57 -23.90
CA ARG A 21 10.81 -5.74 -24.17
C ARG A 21 10.43 -7.04 -23.42
N ALA A 22 9.37 -7.07 -22.61
CA ALA A 22 9.06 -8.23 -21.78
C ALA A 22 8.19 -9.27 -22.51
N LYS A 23 8.68 -10.52 -22.62
CA LYS A 23 7.97 -11.70 -23.18
C LYS A 23 6.64 -12.01 -22.47
N LYS A 24 6.51 -11.69 -21.18
CA LYS A 24 5.27 -11.85 -20.40
C LYS A 24 4.89 -10.50 -19.81
N GLN A 25 3.68 -10.08 -20.13
CA GLN A 25 3.14 -8.77 -19.79
C GLN A 25 2.44 -8.84 -18.42
N THR A 26 3.14 -8.49 -17.34
CA THR A 26 2.52 -8.39 -16.01
C THR A 26 1.95 -6.98 -15.82
N HIS A 27 0.64 -6.85 -15.93
CA HIS A 27 -0.09 -5.61 -15.67
C HIS A 27 -0.68 -5.65 -14.27
N GLY A 28 -0.42 -4.64 -13.44
CA GLY A 28 -1.00 -4.61 -12.10
C GLY A 28 -0.51 -3.48 -11.19
N PHE A 29 -0.93 -3.55 -9.93
CA PHE A 29 -0.51 -2.65 -8.87
C PHE A 29 0.22 -3.42 -7.78
N GLN A 30 1.40 -2.93 -7.40
CA GLN A 30 2.13 -3.41 -6.23
C GLN A 30 1.91 -2.46 -5.06
N VAL A 31 1.29 -2.97 -4.00
CA VAL A 31 1.19 -2.26 -2.72
C VAL A 31 2.44 -2.61 -1.90
N HIS A 32 3.16 -1.58 -1.46
CA HIS A 32 4.32 -1.74 -0.58
C HIS A 32 4.29 -0.66 0.50
N PHE A 33 4.30 -1.08 1.76
CA PHE A 33 4.41 -0.17 2.90
C PHE A 33 5.10 -0.83 4.09
N LEU A 34 5.71 -0.01 4.92
CA LEU A 34 6.31 -0.43 6.18
C LEU A 34 5.27 -0.37 7.30
N ARG A 35 5.15 -1.46 8.06
CA ARG A 35 4.35 -1.53 9.28
C ARG A 35 5.27 -1.87 10.45
N GLY A 36 5.71 -0.83 11.16
CA GLY A 36 6.69 -0.99 12.24
C GLY A 36 8.01 -1.50 11.67
N LYS A 37 8.42 -2.71 12.06
CA LYS A 37 9.65 -3.37 11.56
C LYS A 37 9.41 -4.26 10.33
N ASN A 38 8.16 -4.50 9.94
CA ASN A 38 7.82 -5.44 8.89
C ASN A 38 7.45 -4.71 7.60
N ALA A 39 8.06 -5.11 6.48
CA ALA A 39 7.65 -4.67 5.15
C ALA A 39 6.49 -5.54 4.66
N VAL A 40 5.37 -4.92 4.29
CA VAL A 40 4.24 -5.60 3.69
C VAL A 40 4.21 -5.29 2.21
N THR A 41 4.34 -6.34 1.40
CA THR A 41 4.28 -6.25 -0.07
C THR A 41 3.17 -7.16 -0.58
N ARG A 42 2.31 -6.63 -1.45
CA ARG A 42 1.27 -7.41 -2.13
C ARG A 42 1.09 -6.95 -3.57
N MET A 43 0.94 -7.91 -4.49
CA MET A 43 0.69 -7.65 -5.91
C MET A 43 -0.80 -7.84 -6.23
N PHE A 44 -1.33 -6.97 -7.08
CA PHE A 44 -2.70 -6.99 -7.60
C PHE A 44 -2.66 -6.94 -9.12
N SER A 45 -2.81 -8.08 -9.78
CA SER A 45 -2.75 -8.17 -11.25
C SER A 45 -4.08 -7.76 -11.90
N ASP A 46 -4.05 -7.02 -13.00
CA ASP A 46 -5.26 -6.57 -13.69
C ASP A 46 -6.12 -7.75 -14.16
N SER A 47 -5.49 -8.81 -14.70
CA SER A 47 -6.20 -10.01 -15.16
C SER A 47 -6.98 -10.74 -14.07
N LEU A 48 -6.49 -10.73 -12.83
CA LEU A 48 -7.12 -11.43 -11.70
C LEU A 48 -8.20 -10.59 -11.01
N TYR A 49 -8.12 -9.26 -11.13
CA TYR A 49 -8.98 -8.34 -10.38
C TYR A 49 -9.96 -7.58 -11.28
N GLY A 50 -10.24 -8.05 -12.50
CA GLY A 50 -11.23 -7.44 -13.39
C GLY A 50 -10.75 -6.16 -14.08
N GLY A 51 -9.48 -6.11 -14.46
CA GLY A 51 -8.85 -5.00 -15.16
C GLY A 51 -8.19 -3.96 -14.23
N LYS A 52 -7.74 -2.87 -14.85
CA LYS A 52 -6.98 -1.78 -14.20
C LYS A 52 -7.75 -1.18 -13.01
N GLU A 53 -9.03 -0.91 -13.18
CA GLU A 53 -9.83 -0.27 -12.12
C GLU A 53 -10.09 -1.22 -10.95
N GLY A 54 -10.40 -2.48 -11.23
CA GLY A 54 -10.63 -3.48 -10.19
C GLY A 54 -9.36 -3.79 -9.40
N ALA A 55 -8.20 -3.90 -10.06
CA ALA A 55 -6.91 -4.05 -9.39
C ALA A 55 -6.57 -2.81 -8.54
N ARG A 56 -6.83 -1.59 -9.04
CA ARG A 56 -6.66 -0.35 -8.26
C ARG A 56 -7.56 -0.35 -7.03
N ARG A 57 -8.84 -0.71 -7.18
CA ARG A 57 -9.80 -0.76 -6.07
C ARG A 57 -9.39 -1.80 -5.03
N ALA A 58 -8.93 -2.98 -5.46
CA ALA A 58 -8.42 -4.03 -4.58
C ALA A 58 -7.17 -3.58 -3.82
N ALA A 59 -6.20 -2.96 -4.50
CA ALA A 59 -5.01 -2.40 -3.90
C ALA A 59 -5.34 -1.31 -2.87
N ARG A 60 -6.25 -0.38 -3.19
CA ARG A 60 -6.72 0.67 -2.28
C ARG A 60 -7.45 0.07 -1.08
N LYS A 61 -8.31 -0.93 -1.28
CA LYS A 61 -9.00 -1.65 -0.20
C LYS A 61 -7.98 -2.32 0.71
N PHE A 62 -6.98 -3.03 0.17
CA PHE A 62 -5.93 -3.70 0.94
C PHE A 62 -5.06 -2.71 1.73
N LYS A 63 -4.67 -1.60 1.10
CA LYS A 63 -3.95 -0.51 1.79
C LYS A 63 -4.80 0.02 2.94
N ARG A 64 -6.07 0.35 2.70
CA ARG A 64 -6.98 0.90 3.72
C ARG A 64 -7.25 -0.10 4.86
N THR A 65 -7.49 -1.38 4.57
CA THR A 65 -7.72 -2.39 5.60
C THR A 65 -6.45 -2.66 6.40
N THR A 66 -5.30 -2.74 5.75
CA THR A 66 -4.05 -3.09 6.44
C THR A 66 -3.45 -1.92 7.21
N MET A 67 -3.62 -0.67 6.71
CA MET A 67 -3.30 0.55 7.47
C MET A 67 -4.37 0.87 8.53
N GLY A 68 -5.66 0.64 8.23
CA GLY A 68 -6.78 0.96 9.13
C GLY A 68 -6.97 -0.04 10.27
N ARG A 69 -6.57 -1.30 10.10
CA ARG A 69 -6.43 -2.29 11.18
C ARG A 69 -5.09 -2.16 11.93
N ALA A 70 -4.19 -1.27 11.52
CA ALA A 70 -3.11 -0.88 12.41
C ALA A 70 -3.74 -0.03 13.53
N PRO A 71 -3.43 -0.28 14.81
CA PRO A 71 -3.93 0.58 15.87
C PRO A 71 -3.54 2.02 15.51
N LYS A 72 -4.53 2.92 15.41
CA LYS A 72 -4.29 4.35 15.28
C LYS A 72 -3.22 4.69 16.32
N ARG A 73 -2.00 5.05 15.90
CA ARG A 73 -1.00 5.64 16.80
C ARG A 73 -1.67 6.89 17.39
N GLY A 74 -2.23 6.77 18.59
CA GLY A 74 -3.16 7.79 19.06
C GLY A 74 -3.76 7.62 20.46
N ARG A 75 -3.60 6.47 21.13
CA ARG A 75 -3.62 6.46 22.61
C ARG A 75 -2.20 6.26 23.10
N ARG A 76 -1.40 7.35 23.05
CA ARG A 76 -0.41 7.54 24.11
C ARG A 76 -1.23 7.49 25.40
N ALA A 77 -1.18 6.36 26.10
CA ALA A 77 -1.63 6.32 27.48
C ALA A 77 -0.93 7.49 28.15
N ARG A 78 -1.69 8.53 28.52
CA ARG A 78 -1.17 9.58 29.39
C ARG A 78 -0.72 8.81 30.61
N SER A 79 0.60 8.68 30.78
CA SER A 79 1.23 8.25 32.01
C SER A 79 0.60 9.12 33.10
N ARG A 80 -0.36 8.56 33.84
CA ARG A 80 -0.82 9.14 35.10
C ARG A 80 0.33 8.91 36.07
N ARG A 81 1.36 9.75 35.93
CA ARG A 81 2.47 9.83 36.85
C ARG A 81 1.85 10.21 38.20
N ARG A 82 1.92 9.23 39.11
CA ARG A 82 1.65 9.30 40.55
C ARG A 82 1.73 10.72 41.11
N ARG A 83 0.69 11.13 41.84
CA ARG A 83 0.87 12.00 43.00
C ARG A 83 0.30 11.24 44.20
N ARG A 84 1.22 10.60 44.93
CA ARG A 84 1.02 10.29 46.35
C ARG A 84 1.05 11.63 47.09
N ARG A 85 0.02 11.90 47.88
CA ARG A 85 0.11 12.64 49.14
C ARG A 85 -1.09 12.24 49.98
#